data_AF-A0AAW0S1J5-F1
#
_entry.id   AF-A0AAW0S1J5-F1
#
_cell.length_a   1.000
_cell.length_b   1.000
_cell.length_c   1.000
_cell.angle_alpha   90.00
_cell.angle_beta   90.00
_cell.angle_gamma   90.00
#
_symmetry.space_group_name_H-M   'P 1'
#
loop_
_entity.id
_entity.type
_entity.pdbx_description
1 polymer ?
#
loop_
_entity_poly.entity_id
_entity_poly.type
_entity_poly.pdbx_seq_one_letter_code
_entity_poly.pdbx_strand_id
1 'polypeptide(L)'
;MAPTNVPAPDAITHDEFTALLDEYPSLVEKISQTKGSKLGQKTLQQLDEYRYGTAIANFAAGASSPKDMTLDDVKLLVEWKLRHGKFRPMLMGLASSNNAALTRRTIATAIKTYRSSSSANASSSSSSSSSSFPSAAAVAAALTGLSKLRGIGPATASLLLSVHDPTRVIFFSDEAFYWLCGDGKVTKLKYSNIEYEMLRRNMESLVQRLRVSATEVEKVAYVLLKRDGPESGESDEKAEAAPKTAKAAKDKKSKKTSETETTAKTAKTAKATENKAKTISSVKKAPAKRKRTKVNEDKQAAGTGRSKRVKK
;
A
#
# COMPACT_ATOMS: atom_id res chain seq x y z
N MET A 1 23.85 24.29 18.14
CA MET A 1 22.50 24.14 17.56
C MET A 1 21.55 24.96 18.42
N ALA A 2 20.67 25.78 17.82
CA ALA A 2 19.57 26.36 18.57
C ALA A 2 18.56 25.23 18.91
N PRO A 3 17.88 25.27 20.07
CA PRO A 3 16.80 24.34 20.35
C PRO A 3 15.63 24.65 19.42
N THR A 4 15.36 23.76 18.47
CA THR A 4 14.14 23.80 17.67
C THR A 4 12.96 23.54 18.61
N ASN A 5 12.25 24.62 18.99
CA ASN A 5 11.15 24.54 19.94
C ASN A 5 9.90 23.92 19.28
N VAL A 6 9.95 22.60 19.12
CA VAL A 6 8.85 21.75 18.68
C VAL A 6 8.07 21.35 19.94
N PRO A 7 6.87 21.91 20.19
CA PRO A 7 6.10 21.59 21.39
C PRO A 7 5.69 20.12 21.37
N ALA A 8 5.81 19.46 22.53
CA ALA A 8 5.46 18.05 22.67
C ALA A 8 3.95 17.83 22.41
N PRO A 9 3.54 16.71 21.77
CA PRO A 9 2.14 16.44 21.44
C PRO A 9 1.18 16.49 22.64
N ASP A 10 1.63 16.15 23.84
CA ASP A 10 0.81 16.20 25.06
C ASP A 10 0.78 17.59 25.72
N ALA A 11 1.76 18.45 25.41
CA ALA A 11 1.92 19.78 26.01
C ALA A 11 1.32 20.92 25.17
N ILE A 12 1.30 20.79 23.84
CA ILE A 12 0.81 21.83 22.92
C ILE A 12 -0.63 22.23 23.24
N THR A 13 -0.89 23.53 23.34
CA THR A 13 -2.23 24.10 23.55
C THR A 13 -3.06 24.15 22.26
N HIS A 14 -4.36 24.41 22.39
CA HIS A 14 -5.24 24.61 21.23
C HIS A 14 -4.81 25.81 20.38
N ASP A 15 -4.36 26.89 21.02
CA ASP A 15 -4.08 28.16 20.33
C ASP A 15 -2.72 28.11 19.62
N GLU A 16 -1.71 27.47 20.22
CA GLU A 16 -0.45 27.13 19.54
C GLU A 16 -0.68 26.20 18.35
N PHE A 17 -1.54 25.18 18.51
CA PHE A 17 -1.90 24.27 17.42
C PHE A 17 -2.60 25.01 16.27
N THR A 18 -3.50 25.95 16.59
CA THR A 18 -4.21 26.77 15.60
C THR A 18 -3.26 27.69 14.84
N ALA A 19 -2.37 28.40 15.54
CA ALA A 19 -1.36 29.25 14.91
C ALA A 19 -0.44 28.46 13.95
N LEU A 20 -0.01 27.25 14.35
CA LEU A 20 0.78 26.35 13.51
C LEU A 20 -0.02 25.79 12.32
N LEU A 21 -1.34 25.67 12.43
CA LEU A 21 -2.21 25.26 11.33
C LEU A 21 -2.35 26.39 10.29
N ASP A 22 -2.45 27.64 10.74
CA ASP A 22 -2.54 28.82 9.89
C ASP A 22 -1.22 29.14 9.15
N GLU A 23 -0.07 28.71 9.67
CA GLU A 23 1.23 28.74 8.94
C GLU A 23 1.24 27.83 7.70
N TYR A 24 0.42 26.77 7.66
CA TYR A 24 0.54 25.68 6.68
C TYR A 24 0.42 26.12 5.21
N PRO A 25 -0.58 26.93 4.78
CA PRO A 25 -0.74 27.30 3.37
C PRO A 25 0.47 28.07 2.84
N SER A 26 0.96 29.03 3.63
CA SER A 26 2.13 29.86 3.32
C SER A 26 3.41 29.02 3.23
N LEU A 27 3.55 28.01 4.10
CA LEU A 27 4.68 27.08 4.05
C LEU A 27 4.63 26.16 2.81
N VAL A 28 3.46 25.63 2.47
CA VAL A 28 3.27 24.82 1.26
C VAL A 28 3.56 25.65 0.01
N GLU A 29 3.12 26.90 -0.06
CA GLU A 29 3.46 27.82 -1.15
C GLU A 29 4.97 28.08 -1.25
N LYS A 30 5.63 28.47 -0.15
CA LYS A 30 7.08 28.67 -0.07
C LYS A 30 7.86 27.45 -0.58
N ILE A 31 7.49 26.24 -0.13
CA ILE A 31 8.12 24.99 -0.57
C ILE A 31 7.80 24.67 -2.04
N SER A 32 6.57 24.95 -2.48
CA SER A 32 6.12 24.76 -3.87
C SER A 32 6.90 25.64 -4.85
N GLN A 33 7.09 26.92 -4.53
CA GLN A 33 7.91 27.86 -5.29
C GLN A 33 9.39 27.43 -5.29
N THR A 34 9.94 27.04 -4.12
CA THR A 34 11.35 26.64 -3.97
C THR A 34 11.70 25.35 -4.72
N LYS A 35 10.82 24.34 -4.70
CA LYS A 35 11.02 23.06 -5.41
C LYS A 35 10.67 23.16 -6.91
N GLY A 36 9.74 24.03 -7.27
CA GLY A 36 9.22 24.19 -8.62
C GLY A 36 8.55 22.94 -9.21
N SER A 37 8.35 22.98 -10.53
CA SER A 37 7.80 21.86 -11.31
C SER A 37 8.36 21.88 -12.73
N LYS A 38 8.57 20.70 -13.32
CA LYS A 38 8.91 20.58 -14.75
C LYS A 38 7.66 20.84 -15.60
N LEU A 39 7.84 21.26 -16.85
CA LEU A 39 6.74 21.50 -17.79
C LEU A 39 5.80 20.27 -17.86
N GLY A 40 4.50 20.51 -17.69
CA GLY A 40 3.47 19.45 -17.68
C GLY A 40 3.33 18.67 -16.36
N GLN A 41 4.16 18.92 -15.35
CA GLN A 41 3.94 18.41 -13.99
C GLN A 41 3.18 19.41 -13.12
N LYS A 42 2.50 18.92 -12.09
CA LYS A 42 1.85 19.77 -11.08
C LYS A 42 2.86 20.33 -10.08
N THR A 43 2.57 21.50 -9.53
CA THR A 43 3.29 22.06 -8.38
C THR A 43 2.90 21.33 -7.09
N LEU A 44 3.65 21.51 -5.99
CA LEU A 44 3.26 20.93 -4.70
C LEU A 44 1.90 21.51 -4.24
N GLN A 45 1.72 22.83 -4.36
CA GLN A 45 0.48 23.55 -4.02
C GLN A 45 -0.75 23.00 -4.77
N GLN A 46 -0.65 22.76 -6.09
CA GLN A 46 -1.73 22.16 -6.89
C GLN A 46 -2.05 20.70 -6.54
N LEU A 47 -1.07 19.97 -6.00
CA LEU A 47 -1.25 18.60 -5.52
C LEU A 47 -1.81 18.58 -4.09
N ASP A 48 -1.54 19.62 -3.31
CA ASP A 48 -2.04 19.79 -1.94
C ASP A 48 -3.51 20.21 -1.91
N GLU A 49 -3.88 21.19 -2.74
CA GLU A 49 -5.26 21.54 -3.08
C GLU A 49 -6.06 20.32 -3.59
N TYR A 50 -5.41 19.48 -4.39
CA TYR A 50 -6.00 18.21 -4.80
C TYR A 50 -6.17 17.24 -3.61
N ARG A 51 -5.14 17.03 -2.78
CA ARG A 51 -5.17 16.11 -1.62
C ARG A 51 -6.22 16.52 -0.58
N TYR A 52 -6.22 17.77 -0.12
CA TYR A 52 -7.05 18.23 1.00
C TYR A 52 -8.35 18.93 0.59
N GLY A 53 -8.47 19.37 -0.67
CA GLY A 53 -9.72 19.89 -1.22
C GLY A 53 -10.41 18.86 -2.10
N THR A 54 -9.93 18.74 -3.35
CA THR A 54 -10.63 18.00 -4.42
C THR A 54 -10.86 16.53 -4.08
N ALA A 55 -9.87 15.82 -3.57
CA ALA A 55 -9.97 14.40 -3.29
C ALA A 55 -10.94 14.13 -2.11
N ILE A 56 -10.87 14.91 -1.04
CA ILE A 56 -11.81 14.82 0.09
C ILE A 56 -13.26 15.08 -0.42
N ALA A 57 -13.48 16.14 -1.19
CA ALA A 57 -14.80 16.46 -1.75
C ALA A 57 -15.37 15.38 -2.69
N ASN A 58 -14.52 14.57 -3.34
CA ASN A 58 -14.95 13.48 -4.23
C ASN A 58 -15.12 12.12 -3.53
N PHE A 59 -14.38 11.87 -2.43
CA PHE A 59 -14.17 10.50 -1.92
C PHE A 59 -14.49 10.30 -0.42
N ALA A 60 -14.57 11.37 0.38
CA ALA A 60 -14.89 11.27 1.81
C ALA A 60 -16.29 10.67 2.07
N ALA A 61 -16.51 10.17 3.29
CA ALA A 61 -17.77 9.50 3.63
C ALA A 61 -19.01 10.42 3.57
N GLY A 62 -18.83 11.73 3.78
CA GLY A 62 -19.86 12.76 3.67
C GLY A 62 -19.90 13.52 2.33
N ALA A 63 -19.19 13.06 1.30
CA ALA A 63 -19.20 13.71 -0.02
C ALA A 63 -20.62 13.69 -0.64
N SER A 64 -21.07 14.82 -1.21
CA SER A 64 -22.43 14.93 -1.79
C SER A 64 -22.65 14.04 -3.01
N SER A 65 -21.57 13.70 -3.74
CA SER A 65 -21.59 12.75 -4.84
C SER A 65 -20.34 11.85 -4.77
N PRO A 66 -20.33 10.80 -3.93
CA PRO A 66 -19.15 9.97 -3.73
C PRO A 66 -18.78 9.23 -5.02
N LYS A 67 -17.54 9.42 -5.47
CA LYS A 67 -16.96 8.70 -6.62
C LYS A 67 -16.17 7.49 -6.12
N ASP A 68 -15.96 6.51 -7.00
CA ASP A 68 -14.94 5.49 -6.75
C ASP A 68 -13.57 6.05 -7.14
N MET A 69 -12.58 5.89 -6.26
CA MET A 69 -11.19 6.31 -6.53
C MET A 69 -10.57 5.45 -7.65
N THR A 70 -10.03 6.11 -8.67
CA THR A 70 -9.41 5.52 -9.86
C THR A 70 -7.89 5.39 -9.72
N LEU A 71 -7.24 4.82 -10.75
CA LEU A 71 -5.77 4.75 -10.79
C LEU A 71 -5.12 6.13 -10.94
N ASP A 72 -5.76 7.07 -11.64
CA ASP A 72 -5.22 8.42 -11.82
C ASP A 72 -5.33 9.26 -10.55
N ASP A 73 -6.40 9.08 -9.77
CA ASP A 73 -6.54 9.67 -8.43
C ASP A 73 -5.44 9.16 -7.48
N VAL A 74 -5.13 7.85 -7.53
CA VAL A 74 -4.01 7.25 -6.79
C VAL A 74 -2.67 7.80 -7.25
N LYS A 75 -2.46 7.98 -8.57
CA LYS A 75 -1.24 8.58 -9.11
C LYS A 75 -1.05 10.03 -8.60
N LEU A 76 -2.11 10.84 -8.58
CA LEU A 76 -2.04 12.20 -8.02
C LEU A 76 -1.67 12.19 -6.53
N LEU A 77 -2.27 11.32 -5.72
CA LEU A 77 -1.91 11.17 -4.29
C LEU A 77 -0.47 10.68 -4.10
N VAL A 78 0.03 9.79 -4.98
CA VAL A 78 1.43 9.35 -4.97
C VAL A 78 2.39 10.46 -5.42
N GLU A 79 2.02 11.32 -6.37
CA GLU A 79 2.85 12.48 -6.75
C GLU A 79 2.91 13.51 -5.62
N TRP A 80 1.77 13.83 -5.00
CA TRP A 80 1.71 14.67 -3.81
C TRP A 80 2.68 14.16 -2.74
N LYS A 81 2.55 12.88 -2.35
CA LYS A 81 3.40 12.24 -1.34
C LYS A 81 4.90 12.33 -1.67
N LEU A 82 5.27 12.16 -2.95
CA LEU A 82 6.66 12.20 -3.42
C LEU A 82 7.25 13.62 -3.46
N ARG A 83 6.42 14.68 -3.50
CA ARG A 83 6.86 16.08 -3.40
C ARG A 83 6.79 16.63 -1.99
N HIS A 84 5.81 16.18 -1.21
CA HIS A 84 5.50 16.65 0.16
C HIS A 84 6.55 16.15 1.15
N GLY A 85 6.74 14.82 1.22
CA GLY A 85 7.72 14.15 2.09
C GLY A 85 8.92 13.55 1.33
N LYS A 86 9.51 12.48 1.89
CA LYS A 86 10.75 11.85 1.37
C LYS A 86 10.56 11.20 -0.01
N PHE A 87 11.40 11.60 -0.97
CA PHE A 87 11.34 11.12 -2.35
C PHE A 87 11.72 9.63 -2.48
N ARG A 88 11.01 8.90 -3.36
CA ARG A 88 11.18 7.45 -3.57
C ARG A 88 11.02 7.11 -5.06
N PRO A 89 12.11 7.10 -5.87
CA PRO A 89 12.04 7.09 -7.34
C PRO A 89 11.15 6.00 -7.96
N MET A 90 11.19 4.77 -7.42
CA MET A 90 10.44 3.64 -7.95
C MET A 90 8.93 3.66 -7.63
N LEU A 91 8.49 4.47 -6.65
CA LEU A 91 7.14 4.39 -6.09
C LEU A 91 6.06 4.70 -7.13
N MET A 92 6.26 5.76 -7.92
CA MET A 92 5.33 6.17 -8.98
C MET A 92 5.19 5.11 -10.08
N GLY A 93 6.31 4.50 -10.50
CA GLY A 93 6.33 3.45 -11.52
C GLY A 93 5.61 2.18 -11.04
N LEU A 94 5.83 1.78 -9.78
CA LEU A 94 5.12 0.65 -9.18
C LEU A 94 3.61 0.91 -9.06
N ALA A 95 3.22 2.09 -8.55
CA ALA A 95 1.81 2.48 -8.43
C ALA A 95 1.11 2.53 -9.80
N SER A 96 1.75 3.13 -10.81
CA SER A 96 1.22 3.24 -12.17
C SER A 96 1.13 1.89 -12.91
N SER A 97 1.82 0.84 -12.44
CA SER A 97 1.82 -0.49 -13.07
C SER A 97 0.59 -1.36 -12.73
N ASN A 98 -0.34 -0.86 -11.90
CA ASN A 98 -1.56 -1.59 -11.56
C ASN A 98 -2.61 -1.48 -12.68
N ASN A 99 -3.42 -2.53 -12.87
CA ASN A 99 -4.58 -2.44 -13.76
C ASN A 99 -5.65 -1.51 -13.16
N ALA A 100 -6.19 -0.58 -13.95
CA ALA A 100 -7.11 0.46 -13.47
C ALA A 100 -8.43 -0.11 -12.90
N ALA A 101 -9.01 -1.13 -13.54
CA ALA A 101 -10.24 -1.76 -13.07
C ALA A 101 -10.03 -2.57 -11.78
N LEU A 102 -8.88 -3.25 -11.66
CA LEU A 102 -8.46 -3.92 -10.42
C LEU A 102 -8.21 -2.90 -9.29
N THR A 103 -7.57 -1.78 -9.60
CA THR A 103 -7.28 -0.69 -8.65
C THR A 103 -8.58 -0.15 -8.04
N ARG A 104 -9.51 0.31 -8.89
CA ARG A 104 -10.83 0.79 -8.47
C ARG A 104 -11.57 -0.24 -7.60
N ARG A 105 -11.65 -1.50 -8.06
CA ARG A 105 -12.33 -2.57 -7.33
C ARG A 105 -11.69 -2.86 -5.96
N THR A 106 -10.36 -2.84 -5.89
CA THR A 106 -9.62 -3.13 -4.64
C THR A 106 -9.86 -2.03 -3.61
N ILE A 107 -9.78 -0.76 -4.01
CA ILE A 107 -10.04 0.39 -3.13
C ILE A 107 -11.50 0.39 -2.69
N ALA A 108 -12.46 0.32 -3.61
CA ALA A 108 -13.89 0.29 -3.29
C ALA A 108 -14.27 -0.87 -2.34
N THR A 109 -13.60 -2.03 -2.46
CA THR A 109 -13.78 -3.15 -1.52
C THR A 109 -13.22 -2.84 -0.14
N ALA A 110 -11.95 -2.39 -0.04
CA ALA A 110 -11.31 -2.08 1.23
C ALA A 110 -12.05 -0.97 2.00
N ILE A 111 -12.47 0.09 1.31
CA ILE A 111 -13.20 1.22 1.88
C ILE A 111 -14.62 0.84 2.29
N LYS A 112 -15.29 -0.06 1.56
CA LYS A 112 -16.58 -0.62 1.99
C LYS A 112 -16.45 -1.43 3.28
N THR A 113 -15.50 -2.37 3.34
CA THR A 113 -15.22 -3.17 4.56
C THR A 113 -14.88 -2.28 5.75
N TYR A 114 -14.06 -1.25 5.54
CA TYR A 114 -13.75 -0.24 6.55
C TYR A 114 -15.01 0.48 7.07
N ARG A 115 -15.81 1.08 6.16
CA ARG A 115 -17.01 1.85 6.53
C ARG A 115 -18.05 0.99 7.27
N SER A 116 -18.30 -0.25 6.82
CA SER A 116 -19.19 -1.18 7.53
C SER A 116 -18.68 -1.53 8.92
N SER A 117 -17.37 -1.77 9.08
CA SER A 117 -16.76 -2.12 10.37
C SER A 117 -16.78 -0.95 11.36
N SER A 118 -16.51 0.27 10.88
CA SER A 118 -16.58 1.49 11.71
C SER A 118 -18.02 1.83 12.10
N SER A 119 -19.00 1.64 11.20
CA SER A 119 -20.41 1.90 11.51
C SER A 119 -20.98 0.93 12.55
N ALA A 120 -20.61 -0.35 12.49
CA ALA A 120 -21.13 -1.37 13.42
C ALA A 120 -20.78 -1.06 14.89
N ASN A 121 -19.59 -0.50 15.14
CA ASN A 121 -19.12 -0.11 16.48
C ASN A 121 -19.80 1.17 17.00
N ALA A 122 -20.29 2.05 16.12
CA ALA A 122 -21.10 3.21 16.51
C ALA A 122 -22.52 2.81 16.93
N SER A 123 -23.12 1.81 16.27
CA SER A 123 -24.45 1.30 16.61
C SER A 123 -24.53 0.48 17.90
N SER A 124 -23.40 0.02 18.46
CA SER A 124 -23.34 -0.73 19.73
C SER A 124 -23.02 0.13 20.95
N SER A 125 -22.69 1.42 20.77
CA SER A 125 -22.29 2.34 21.84
C SER A 125 -23.37 3.41 22.08
N SER A 126 -24.42 3.03 22.81
CA SER A 126 -25.58 3.89 23.15
C SER A 126 -25.30 4.97 24.22
N SER A 127 -24.03 5.26 24.52
CA SER A 127 -23.59 6.23 25.52
C SER A 127 -22.96 7.47 24.88
N SER A 128 -23.46 8.64 25.27
CA SER A 128 -23.23 9.96 24.69
C SER A 128 -21.76 10.39 24.45
N SER A 129 -21.56 11.05 23.31
CA SER A 129 -20.58 12.14 23.07
C SER A 129 -19.09 11.85 22.87
N SER A 130 -18.61 10.61 22.86
CA SER A 130 -17.25 10.33 22.38
C SER A 130 -17.19 10.29 20.84
N SER A 131 -16.16 10.92 20.26
CA SER A 131 -15.91 10.88 18.81
C SER A 131 -15.42 9.48 18.40
N SER A 132 -16.35 8.57 18.12
CA SER A 132 -16.05 7.14 17.91
C SER A 132 -15.04 6.93 16.77
N PHE A 133 -13.81 6.55 17.14
CA PHE A 133 -12.71 6.25 16.22
C PHE A 133 -12.89 4.87 15.57
N PRO A 134 -12.37 4.68 14.34
CA PRO A 134 -12.35 3.36 13.72
C PRO A 134 -11.46 2.42 14.54
N SER A 135 -11.95 1.21 14.83
CA SER A 135 -11.15 0.23 15.60
C SER A 135 -9.87 -0.16 14.86
N ALA A 136 -8.80 -0.44 15.62
CA ALA A 136 -7.50 -0.86 15.07
C ALA A 136 -7.65 -2.01 14.04
N ALA A 137 -8.55 -2.96 14.31
CA ALA A 137 -8.85 -4.07 13.39
C ALA A 137 -9.48 -3.60 12.07
N ALA A 138 -10.43 -2.66 12.10
CA ALA A 138 -11.05 -2.09 10.89
C ALA A 138 -10.02 -1.33 10.04
N VAL A 139 -9.15 -0.54 10.69
CA VAL A 139 -8.06 0.20 10.04
C VAL A 139 -7.03 -0.75 9.44
N ALA A 140 -6.54 -1.73 10.21
CA ALA A 140 -5.56 -2.71 9.75
C ALA A 140 -6.08 -3.60 8.61
N ALA A 141 -7.37 -3.98 8.63
CA ALA A 141 -8.01 -4.70 7.53
C ALA A 141 -8.08 -3.83 6.25
N ALA A 142 -8.39 -2.54 6.39
CA ALA A 142 -8.38 -1.59 5.26
C ALA A 142 -6.98 -1.43 4.67
N LEU A 143 -5.95 -1.22 5.50
CA LEU A 143 -4.56 -1.11 5.03
C LEU A 143 -4.08 -2.38 4.33
N THR A 144 -4.39 -3.55 4.90
CA THR A 144 -4.09 -4.86 4.29
C THR A 144 -4.83 -5.06 2.98
N GLY A 145 -6.05 -4.55 2.85
CA GLY A 145 -6.84 -4.57 1.61
C GLY A 145 -6.22 -3.71 0.51
N LEU A 146 -5.84 -2.46 0.84
CA LEU A 146 -5.24 -1.50 -0.08
C LEU A 146 -3.81 -1.91 -0.49
N SER A 147 -3.04 -2.51 0.42
CA SER A 147 -1.65 -2.93 0.17
C SER A 147 -1.49 -4.15 -0.76
N LYS A 148 -2.59 -4.63 -1.35
CA LYS A 148 -2.58 -5.62 -2.44
C LYS A 148 -2.18 -5.00 -3.78
N LEU A 149 -2.19 -3.67 -3.89
CA LEU A 149 -1.79 -2.93 -5.09
C LEU A 149 -0.28 -2.68 -5.09
N ARG A 150 0.38 -2.86 -6.25
CA ARG A 150 1.82 -2.66 -6.39
C ARG A 150 2.19 -1.21 -6.06
N GLY A 151 3.25 -1.01 -5.28
CA GLY A 151 3.66 0.32 -4.83
C GLY A 151 2.82 0.90 -3.67
N ILE A 152 1.77 0.23 -3.22
CA ILE A 152 0.97 0.65 -2.07
C ILE A 152 1.40 -0.17 -0.85
N GLY A 153 2.26 0.40 -0.01
CA GLY A 153 2.55 -0.12 1.34
C GLY A 153 1.69 0.57 2.41
N PRO A 154 1.84 0.24 3.72
CA PRO A 154 1.03 0.81 4.80
C PRO A 154 0.99 2.34 4.80
N ALA A 155 2.12 2.98 4.48
CA ALA A 155 2.20 4.44 4.40
C ALA A 155 1.53 5.07 3.17
N THR A 156 1.23 4.31 2.12
CA THR A 156 0.44 4.81 0.97
C THR A 156 -1.01 4.36 1.10
N ALA A 157 -1.28 3.20 1.71
CA ALA A 157 -2.62 2.76 2.07
C ALA A 157 -3.30 3.71 3.06
N SER A 158 -2.58 4.19 4.09
CA SER A 158 -3.09 5.21 5.03
C SER A 158 -3.37 6.54 4.35
N LEU A 159 -2.56 6.93 3.35
CA LEU A 159 -2.84 8.11 2.53
C LEU A 159 -4.16 7.99 1.76
N LEU A 160 -4.44 6.84 1.12
CA LEU A 160 -5.71 6.64 0.42
C LEU A 160 -6.87 6.61 1.42
N LEU A 161 -6.71 5.92 2.56
CA LEU A 161 -7.75 5.78 3.59
C LEU A 161 -8.12 7.13 4.24
N SER A 162 -7.15 8.01 4.49
CA SER A 162 -7.40 9.34 5.07
C SER A 162 -8.10 10.31 4.11
N VAL A 163 -8.12 10.08 2.79
CA VAL A 163 -9.05 10.81 1.90
C VAL A 163 -10.50 10.38 2.16
N HIS A 164 -10.72 9.10 2.48
CA HIS A 164 -12.06 8.54 2.69
C HIS A 164 -12.63 8.80 4.10
N ASP A 165 -11.78 9.09 5.09
CA ASP A 165 -12.10 9.54 6.45
C ASP A 165 -11.02 10.52 6.98
N PRO A 166 -11.05 11.80 6.54
CA PRO A 166 -10.04 12.81 6.89
C PRO A 166 -10.11 13.27 8.35
N THR A 167 -11.21 12.96 9.01
CA THR A 167 -11.49 13.27 10.41
C THR A 167 -10.76 12.35 11.39
N ARG A 168 -10.71 11.04 11.10
CA ARG A 168 -10.31 10.00 12.07
C ARG A 168 -9.16 9.11 11.61
N VAL A 169 -8.67 9.26 10.38
CA VAL A 169 -7.53 8.49 9.85
C VAL A 169 -6.41 9.45 9.45
N ILE A 170 -5.23 9.24 10.05
CA ILE A 170 -4.02 10.01 9.77
C ILE A 170 -3.20 9.35 8.66
N PHE A 171 -2.70 10.12 7.71
CA PHE A 171 -1.66 9.69 6.77
C PHE A 171 -0.35 9.42 7.53
N PHE A 172 0.26 8.26 7.28
CA PHE A 172 1.57 7.92 7.80
C PHE A 172 2.70 8.65 7.04
N SER A 173 2.84 9.95 7.31
CA SER A 173 4.02 10.74 6.94
C SER A 173 5.18 10.48 7.91
N ASP A 174 6.39 10.81 7.45
CA ASP A 174 7.58 10.84 8.29
C ASP A 174 7.40 11.90 9.38
N GLU A 175 6.87 13.08 9.00
CA GLU A 175 6.67 14.24 9.87
C GLU A 175 5.70 13.97 11.03
N ALA A 176 4.55 13.36 10.75
CA ALA A 176 3.58 13.00 11.80
C ALA A 176 4.14 11.92 12.73
N PHE A 177 4.94 10.98 12.22
CA PHE A 177 5.57 9.96 13.04
C PHE A 177 6.65 10.54 13.95
N TYR A 178 7.52 11.41 13.44
CA TYR A 178 8.58 12.03 14.23
C TYR A 178 8.03 12.99 15.29
N TRP A 179 6.94 13.72 15.03
CA TRP A 179 6.30 14.55 16.06
C TRP A 179 5.53 13.72 17.09
N LEU A 180 4.60 12.86 16.65
CA LEU A 180 3.69 12.15 17.56
C LEU A 180 4.31 10.94 18.26
N CYS A 181 5.37 10.36 17.70
CA CYS A 181 5.98 9.11 18.20
C CYS A 181 7.52 9.15 18.28
N GLY A 182 8.17 10.25 17.89
CA GLY A 182 9.63 10.25 17.68
C GLY A 182 10.48 10.25 18.94
N ASP A 183 9.99 10.91 20.00
CA ASP A 183 10.51 11.02 21.39
C ASP A 183 12.04 11.14 21.60
N GLY A 184 12.77 11.54 20.56
CA GLY A 184 14.23 11.53 20.48
C GLY A 184 14.85 10.15 20.18
N LYS A 185 14.10 9.05 20.21
CA LYS A 185 14.64 7.67 20.10
C LYS A 185 14.41 7.02 18.73
N VAL A 186 13.47 7.52 17.93
CA VAL A 186 13.22 6.99 16.57
C VAL A 186 14.32 7.46 15.62
N THR A 187 15.35 6.65 15.44
CA THR A 187 16.43 6.92 14.48
C THR A 187 16.11 6.48 13.04
N LYS A 188 15.23 5.48 12.85
CA LYS A 188 14.90 4.95 11.51
C LYS A 188 13.50 4.34 11.42
N LEU A 189 12.66 4.96 10.59
CA LEU A 189 11.27 4.53 10.32
C LEU A 189 11.21 3.33 9.36
N LYS A 190 10.43 2.29 9.70
CA LYS A 190 10.31 1.05 8.92
C LYS A 190 8.99 0.94 8.12
N TYR A 191 8.04 1.86 8.35
CA TYR A 191 6.72 1.91 7.71
C TYR A 191 5.85 0.65 7.90
N SER A 192 5.99 0.00 9.06
CA SER A 192 5.24 -1.18 9.47
C SER A 192 3.85 -0.84 10.03
N ASN A 193 2.97 -1.85 10.09
CA ASN A 193 1.66 -1.72 10.73
C ASN A 193 1.76 -1.45 12.24
N ILE A 194 2.85 -1.83 12.91
CA ILE A 194 3.06 -1.61 14.35
C ILE A 194 3.36 -0.14 14.63
N GLU A 195 4.25 0.46 13.83
CA GLU A 195 4.54 1.89 13.89
C GLU A 195 3.28 2.70 13.53
N TYR A 196 2.53 2.29 12.52
CA TYR A 196 1.27 2.97 12.17
C TYR A 196 0.20 2.88 13.27
N GLU A 197 0.07 1.73 13.95
CA GLU A 197 -0.86 1.59 15.08
C GLU A 197 -0.44 2.45 16.29
N MET A 198 0.87 2.68 16.48
CA MET A 198 1.35 3.66 17.45
C MET A 198 1.01 5.10 17.05
N LEU A 199 1.22 5.45 15.77
CA LEU A 199 0.85 6.75 15.21
C LEU A 199 -0.65 7.04 15.36
N ARG A 200 -1.49 6.04 15.07
CA ARG A 200 -2.95 6.11 15.23
C ARG A 200 -3.30 6.44 16.68
N ARG A 201 -2.86 5.67 17.66
CA ARG A 201 -3.19 5.89 19.08
C ARG A 201 -2.72 7.25 19.61
N ASN A 202 -1.55 7.72 19.19
CA ASN A 202 -1.02 9.00 19.65
C ASN A 202 -1.78 10.18 19.01
N MET A 203 -2.16 10.07 17.72
CA MET A 203 -3.10 11.00 17.08
C MET A 203 -4.47 11.01 17.77
N GLU A 204 -5.01 9.85 18.14
CA GLU A 204 -6.33 9.74 18.78
C GLU A 204 -6.37 10.42 20.15
N SER A 205 -5.28 10.39 20.92
CA SER A 205 -5.12 11.18 22.15
C SER A 205 -5.17 12.69 21.86
N LEU A 206 -4.37 13.14 20.89
CA LEU A 206 -4.28 14.56 20.52
C LEU A 206 -5.61 15.12 20.00
N VAL A 207 -6.29 14.39 19.11
CA VAL A 207 -7.61 14.75 18.59
C VAL A 207 -8.66 14.84 19.70
N GLN A 208 -8.69 13.90 20.64
CA GLN A 208 -9.63 13.97 21.76
C GLN A 208 -9.36 15.16 22.69
N ARG A 209 -8.07 15.46 22.93
CA ARG A 209 -7.64 16.56 23.80
C ARG A 209 -7.90 17.94 23.20
N LEU A 210 -7.64 18.12 21.91
CA LEU A 210 -7.77 19.43 21.22
C LEU A 210 -9.06 19.59 20.40
N ARG A 211 -9.82 18.52 20.13
CA ARG A 211 -11.04 18.50 19.30
C ARG A 211 -10.84 18.87 17.82
N VAL A 212 -9.62 18.69 17.32
CA VAL A 212 -9.18 18.91 15.93
C VAL A 212 -9.33 17.64 15.07
N SER A 213 -9.18 17.72 13.75
CA SER A 213 -9.20 16.54 12.87
C SER A 213 -7.83 15.88 12.70
N ALA A 214 -7.81 14.60 12.32
CA ALA A 214 -6.58 13.90 11.91
C ALA A 214 -5.85 14.62 10.76
N THR A 215 -6.59 15.24 9.84
CA THR A 215 -6.04 16.07 8.75
C THR A 215 -5.30 17.31 9.25
N GLU A 216 -5.79 18.00 10.28
CA GLU A 216 -5.12 19.16 10.84
C GLU A 216 -3.86 18.75 11.61
N VAL A 217 -3.89 17.58 12.26
CA VAL A 217 -2.70 16.96 12.88
C VAL A 217 -1.62 16.63 11.84
N GLU A 218 -1.97 16.16 10.63
CA GLU A 218 -1.01 16.01 9.52
C GLU A 218 -0.34 17.35 9.15
N LYS A 219 -1.11 18.44 9.14
CA LYS A 219 -0.66 19.78 8.73
C LYS A 219 0.27 20.41 9.77
N VAL A 220 -0.12 20.41 11.05
CA VAL A 220 0.70 20.93 12.15
C VAL A 220 2.02 20.15 12.26
N ALA A 221 1.99 18.83 12.12
CA ALA A 221 3.21 18.01 12.07
C ALA A 221 4.16 18.44 10.93
N TYR A 222 3.61 18.76 9.76
CA TYR A 222 4.40 19.22 8.62
C TYR A 222 5.02 20.59 8.87
N VAL A 223 4.28 21.56 9.43
CA VAL A 223 4.80 22.89 9.78
C VAL A 223 5.96 22.77 10.75
N LEU A 224 5.75 22.05 11.86
CA LEU A 224 6.75 21.85 12.90
C LEU A 224 8.07 21.27 12.39
N LEU A 225 8.03 20.42 11.36
CA LEU A 225 9.21 19.72 10.81
C LEU A 225 9.64 20.24 9.43
N LYS A 226 9.14 21.40 8.96
CA LYS A 226 9.55 22.02 7.68
C LYS A 226 9.69 23.54 7.70
N ARG A 227 9.15 24.27 8.68
CA ARG A 227 9.26 25.73 8.78
C ARG A 227 10.71 26.25 8.77
N ASP A 228 11.58 25.53 9.48
CA ASP A 228 13.01 25.84 9.66
C ASP A 228 13.91 25.44 8.46
N GLY A 229 13.34 24.82 7.42
CA GLY A 229 14.06 24.40 6.21
C GLY A 229 14.42 22.91 6.15
N PRO A 230 15.27 22.49 5.19
CA PRO A 230 15.44 21.08 4.82
C PRO A 230 16.42 20.25 5.69
N GLU A 231 16.99 20.76 6.78
CA GLU A 231 18.05 20.09 7.56
C GLU A 231 17.59 18.97 8.52
N SER A 232 16.48 18.28 8.22
CA SER A 232 15.97 17.16 9.04
C SER A 232 15.45 15.99 8.19
N GLY A 233 16.33 15.27 7.49
CA GLY A 233 15.84 14.15 6.66
C GLY A 233 16.82 13.24 5.88
N GLU A 234 18.12 13.20 6.19
CA GLU A 234 19.19 12.53 5.40
C GLU A 234 19.40 13.15 4.00
N SER A 235 20.65 13.49 3.68
CA SER A 235 21.05 14.08 2.39
C SER A 235 20.73 13.19 1.18
N ASP A 236 20.23 13.78 0.09
CA ASP A 236 20.11 13.11 -1.21
C ASP A 236 21.47 12.61 -1.71
N GLU A 237 21.65 11.29 -1.85
CA GLU A 237 22.78 10.72 -2.57
C GLU A 237 22.66 11.06 -4.07
N LYS A 238 23.45 12.06 -4.47
CA LYS A 238 23.66 12.60 -5.82
C LYS A 238 23.37 11.63 -6.99
N ALA A 239 22.12 11.64 -7.46
CA ALA A 239 21.70 10.91 -8.67
C ALA A 239 21.90 11.73 -9.97
N GLU A 240 23.12 12.27 -10.18
CA GLU A 240 23.47 13.04 -11.37
C GLU A 240 24.25 12.17 -12.39
N ALA A 241 23.51 11.45 -13.25
CA ALA A 241 24.09 10.63 -14.31
C ALA A 241 24.17 11.41 -15.64
N ALA A 242 25.30 12.08 -15.88
CA ALA A 242 25.59 12.73 -17.16
C ALA A 242 25.74 11.71 -18.31
N PRO A 243 25.38 12.08 -19.57
CA PRO A 243 25.28 11.13 -20.67
C PRO A 243 26.64 10.68 -21.22
N LYS A 244 26.75 9.40 -21.59
CA LYS A 244 27.92 8.86 -22.30
C LYS A 244 27.89 9.24 -23.78
N THR A 245 28.59 10.31 -24.15
CA THR A 245 28.87 10.65 -25.56
C THR A 245 29.79 9.62 -26.23
N ALA A 246 29.70 9.52 -27.56
CA ALA A 246 30.42 8.51 -28.35
C ALA A 246 31.95 8.66 -28.29
N LYS A 247 32.67 7.55 -28.40
CA LYS A 247 34.14 7.51 -28.47
C LYS A 247 34.59 7.45 -29.93
N ALA A 248 35.32 8.46 -30.39
CA ALA A 248 35.81 8.57 -31.77
C ALA A 248 36.97 7.60 -32.08
N ALA A 249 37.26 7.40 -33.37
CA ALA A 249 38.24 6.44 -33.87
C ALA A 249 39.51 7.10 -34.46
N LYS A 250 40.67 6.43 -34.30
CA LYS A 250 41.94 6.53 -35.06
C LYS A 250 42.94 5.50 -34.49
N ASP A 251 43.89 4.89 -35.21
CA ASP A 251 44.03 4.65 -36.67
C ASP A 251 44.97 3.42 -36.90
N LYS A 252 45.23 3.05 -38.15
CA LYS A 252 45.92 1.81 -38.65
C LYS A 252 47.39 1.64 -38.22
N LYS A 253 47.94 0.40 -38.37
CA LYS A 253 49.04 0.07 -39.35
C LYS A 253 49.50 -1.42 -39.43
N SER A 254 49.02 -2.17 -40.44
CA SER A 254 49.68 -3.34 -41.12
C SER A 254 50.01 -4.62 -40.29
N LYS A 255 50.37 -5.82 -40.83
CA LYS A 255 50.84 -6.25 -42.18
C LYS A 255 50.68 -7.79 -42.39
N LYS A 256 50.57 -8.27 -43.66
CA LYS A 256 50.72 -9.67 -44.19
C LYS A 256 49.62 -10.71 -43.79
N THR A 257 48.91 -11.36 -44.74
CA THR A 257 49.17 -12.59 -45.56
C THR A 257 49.33 -13.89 -44.74
N SER A 258 48.78 -15.07 -45.09
CA SER A 258 48.25 -15.58 -46.39
C SER A 258 47.23 -16.76 -46.22
N GLU A 259 46.47 -17.08 -47.28
CA GLU A 259 46.26 -18.41 -47.95
C GLU A 259 46.36 -19.74 -47.13
N THR A 260 45.61 -20.84 -47.38
CA THR A 260 44.57 -21.17 -48.40
C THR A 260 43.88 -22.55 -48.15
N GLU A 261 42.64 -22.73 -48.64
CA GLU A 261 41.89 -23.97 -49.04
C GLU A 261 41.69 -25.26 -48.16
N THR A 262 40.42 -25.71 -48.11
CA THR A 262 39.93 -27.12 -48.32
C THR A 262 40.24 -28.22 -47.25
N THR A 263 39.59 -29.42 -47.20
CA THR A 263 38.33 -29.97 -47.78
C THR A 263 37.76 -31.11 -46.90
N ALA A 264 36.42 -31.21 -46.80
CA ALA A 264 35.62 -32.46 -46.73
C ALA A 264 35.92 -33.46 -45.55
N LYS A 265 35.26 -34.62 -45.33
CA LYS A 265 33.97 -35.23 -45.78
C LYS A 265 33.55 -36.38 -44.83
N THR A 266 32.28 -36.46 -44.37
CA THR A 266 31.55 -37.72 -43.98
C THR A 266 32.13 -38.63 -42.84
N ALA A 267 31.43 -39.58 -42.18
CA ALA A 267 29.99 -39.92 -42.03
C ALA A 267 29.71 -40.89 -40.83
N LYS A 268 28.42 -41.01 -40.46
CA LYS A 268 27.68 -42.25 -40.06
C LYS A 268 27.98 -43.06 -38.77
N THR A 269 27.02 -42.98 -37.84
CA THR A 269 26.25 -44.07 -37.16
C THR A 269 26.88 -45.18 -36.28
N ALA A 270 26.51 -45.10 -34.98
CA ALA A 270 25.68 -46.07 -34.22
C ALA A 270 26.24 -47.33 -33.50
N LYS A 271 25.62 -47.60 -32.33
CA LYS A 271 25.60 -48.82 -31.47
C LYS A 271 26.91 -49.27 -30.78
N ALA A 272 26.89 -50.05 -29.68
CA ALA A 272 26.04 -50.07 -28.46
C ALA A 272 26.48 -51.23 -27.50
N THR A 273 26.37 -51.02 -26.18
CA THR A 273 26.34 -52.08 -25.10
C THR A 273 27.61 -52.96 -24.99
N GLU A 274 27.83 -53.87 -24.01
CA GLU A 274 26.98 -54.77 -23.20
C GLU A 274 27.85 -55.30 -22.00
N ASN A 275 27.48 -55.45 -20.73
CA ASN A 275 26.27 -55.30 -19.88
C ASN A 275 26.69 -55.73 -18.42
N LYS A 276 25.79 -56.33 -17.62
CA LYS A 276 26.03 -57.02 -16.32
C LYS A 276 26.34 -56.04 -15.16
N ALA A 277 26.16 -56.33 -13.86
CA ALA A 277 25.39 -57.31 -13.05
C ALA A 277 25.35 -56.73 -11.60
N LYS A 278 24.57 -57.16 -10.60
CA LYS A 278 23.60 -58.24 -10.31
C LYS A 278 22.62 -57.67 -9.25
N THR A 279 21.47 -58.22 -8.85
CA THR A 279 20.79 -59.50 -9.13
C THR A 279 19.25 -59.25 -9.17
N ILE A 280 18.40 -60.29 -9.23
CA ILE A 280 16.95 -60.16 -9.48
C ILE A 280 16.10 -61.04 -8.54
N SER A 281 15.14 -60.46 -7.80
CA SER A 281 13.89 -61.13 -7.41
C SER A 281 12.75 -60.15 -7.07
N SER A 282 11.47 -60.57 -7.14
CA SER A 282 10.69 -60.81 -8.38
C SER A 282 9.17 -60.81 -8.08
N VAL A 283 8.33 -60.81 -9.12
CA VAL A 283 6.87 -60.50 -9.05
C VAL A 283 6.00 -61.61 -9.66
N LYS A 284 4.79 -61.86 -9.09
CA LYS A 284 3.50 -62.34 -9.69
C LYS A 284 2.69 -63.18 -8.66
N LYS A 285 1.40 -63.54 -8.83
CA LYS A 285 0.17 -62.92 -9.39
C LYS A 285 -1.02 -63.88 -9.07
N ALA A 286 -2.23 -63.38 -8.83
CA ALA A 286 -3.40 -64.19 -8.42
C ALA A 286 -4.01 -65.08 -9.52
N PRO A 287 -4.81 -66.10 -9.12
CA PRO A 287 -6.16 -66.29 -9.71
C PRO A 287 -7.27 -66.61 -8.66
N ALA A 288 -8.51 -66.81 -9.11
CA ALA A 288 -9.73 -66.79 -8.30
C ALA A 288 -10.49 -68.13 -8.15
N LYS A 289 -11.54 -68.18 -7.31
CA LYS A 289 -12.61 -69.19 -7.34
C LYS A 289 -13.96 -68.62 -6.83
N ARG A 290 -15.07 -69.32 -7.10
CA ARG A 290 -16.46 -68.79 -7.09
C ARG A 290 -17.46 -69.88 -6.64
N LYS A 291 -18.45 -69.55 -5.81
CA LYS A 291 -19.63 -70.42 -5.52
C LYS A 291 -20.90 -69.58 -5.24
N ARG A 292 -22.08 -70.22 -5.21
CA ARG A 292 -23.43 -69.61 -5.21
C ARG A 292 -24.22 -69.98 -3.96
N THR A 293 -25.15 -69.13 -3.51
CA THR A 293 -26.56 -69.48 -3.18
C THR A 293 -27.43 -68.22 -2.95
N LYS A 294 -28.75 -68.39 -2.79
CA LYS A 294 -29.82 -67.36 -2.62
C LYS A 294 -30.38 -67.39 -1.17
N VAL A 295 -31.43 -66.57 -0.92
CA VAL A 295 -32.43 -66.64 0.19
C VAL A 295 -32.01 -65.84 1.44
N ASN A 296 -32.86 -65.02 2.11
CA ASN A 296 -34.30 -64.71 1.95
C ASN A 296 -34.66 -63.22 2.11
N GLU A 297 -35.94 -62.87 1.95
CA GLU A 297 -36.56 -61.67 2.57
C GLU A 297 -36.64 -61.82 4.11
N ASP A 298 -36.70 -60.69 4.83
CA ASP A 298 -37.78 -60.50 5.81
C ASP A 298 -38.16 -59.01 5.96
N LYS A 299 -39.33 -58.73 6.55
CA LYS A 299 -39.92 -57.41 6.77
C LYS A 299 -39.98 -57.10 8.26
N GLN A 300 -39.91 -55.81 8.61
CA GLN A 300 -40.79 -55.29 9.64
C GLN A 300 -41.02 -53.79 9.49
N ALA A 301 -42.18 -53.32 9.94
CA ALA A 301 -42.61 -51.93 9.79
C ALA A 301 -43.43 -51.47 10.99
N ALA A 302 -43.10 -50.29 11.51
CA ALA A 302 -43.91 -49.50 12.43
C ALA A 302 -43.52 -48.02 12.23
N GLY A 303 -44.44 -47.06 12.24
CA GLY A 303 -45.89 -47.14 12.29
C GLY A 303 -46.50 -45.74 12.29
N THR A 304 -47.82 -45.63 12.09
CA THR A 304 -48.65 -44.38 12.20
C THR A 304 -48.23 -43.17 11.33
N GLY A 305 -49.12 -42.49 10.61
CA GLY A 305 -50.56 -42.64 10.47
C GLY A 305 -51.25 -41.26 10.39
N ARG A 306 -51.55 -40.77 9.18
CA ARG A 306 -52.38 -39.56 8.97
C ARG A 306 -53.32 -39.78 7.79
N SER A 307 -54.51 -39.18 7.83
CA SER A 307 -55.69 -39.69 7.11
C SER A 307 -56.48 -38.60 6.37
N LYS A 308 -57.28 -39.04 5.39
CA LYS A 308 -58.20 -38.29 4.50
C LYS A 308 -57.46 -37.38 3.49
N ARG A 309 -57.61 -37.51 2.15
CA ARG A 309 -58.74 -37.85 1.24
C ARG A 309 -59.76 -36.72 1.10
N VAL A 310 -59.81 -36.07 -0.07
CA VAL A 310 -60.98 -36.02 -0.97
C VAL A 310 -60.62 -35.35 -2.32
N LYS A 311 -61.29 -35.86 -3.36
CA LYS A 311 -61.58 -35.40 -4.74
C LYS A 311 -61.29 -33.92 -5.10
N LYS A 312 -61.12 -33.59 -6.39
CA LYS A 312 -61.75 -34.21 -7.57
C LYS A 312 -60.86 -34.20 -8.80
#